data_AF-A0A8C1K2F6-F1
#
_entry.id   AF-A0A8C1K2F6-F1
#
_cell.length_a   1.000
_cell.length_b   1.000
_cell.length_c   1.000
_cell.angle_alpha   90.00
_cell.angle_beta   90.00
_cell.angle_gamma   90.00
#
_symmetry.space_group_name_H-M   'P 1'
#
loop_
_entity.id
_entity.type
_entity.pdbx_description
1 polymer ?
#
loop_
_entity_poly.entity_id
_entity_poly.type
_entity_poly.pdbx_seq_one_letter_code
_entity_poly.pdbx_strand_id
1 'polypeptide(L)'
;MYFLIIANCFKLVQMCRILGICTISEKKSIFFFHPPGKCRGLRTARKLRNHRREQKWHDKQYKKAHLGTALKANPFGGASHAKGIVLEKVGVEAKQPNSAIRKCVRVQLIKNGKKITAFVPNDGCLNFIEENDEVLVAGFGRKGHAVGDIPGVRFKVVKVANVSLLALYKGKKERPRS
;
A
#
# COMPACT_ATOMS: atom_id res chain seq x y z
N MET A 1 1.15 14.93 -20.81
CA MET A 1 0.60 15.08 -22.16
C MET A 1 -0.54 16.07 -22.11
N TYR A 2 -0.35 17.13 -22.88
CA TYR A 2 -1.20 18.30 -23.03
C TYR A 2 -2.62 17.91 -23.45
N PHE A 3 -3.62 18.46 -22.76
CA PHE A 3 -4.89 18.81 -23.40
C PHE A 3 -5.04 20.31 -23.29
N LEU A 4 -4.32 20.98 -24.18
CA LEU A 4 -4.45 22.40 -24.46
C LEU A 4 -5.76 22.59 -25.22
N ILE A 5 -6.88 22.64 -24.50
CA ILE A 5 -8.13 23.10 -25.09
C ILE A 5 -7.99 24.62 -25.21
N ILE A 6 -7.44 25.07 -26.35
CA ILE A 6 -7.60 26.43 -26.84
C ILE A 6 -9.09 26.57 -27.22
N ALA A 7 -9.94 26.75 -26.21
CA ALA A 7 -11.29 27.22 -26.43
C ALA A 7 -11.19 28.72 -26.69
N ASN A 8 -11.45 29.09 -27.95
CA ASN A 8 -11.62 30.45 -28.43
C ASN A 8 -12.18 31.40 -27.36
N CYS A 9 -11.33 32.36 -26.98
CA CYS A 9 -11.48 33.28 -25.85
C CYS A 9 -12.70 34.21 -25.93
N PHE A 10 -13.41 34.27 -27.06
CA PHE A 10 -14.47 35.25 -27.29
C PHE A 10 -15.89 34.82 -26.86
N LYS A 11 -16.22 33.51 -26.89
CA LYS A 11 -17.59 33.05 -26.57
C LYS A 11 -17.84 32.78 -25.08
N LEU A 12 -16.80 32.65 -24.26
CA LEU A 12 -16.96 32.44 -22.82
C LEU A 12 -17.28 33.74 -22.05
N VAL A 13 -16.94 34.90 -22.59
CA VAL A 13 -17.17 36.19 -21.93
C VAL A 13 -18.67 36.51 -21.85
N GLN A 14 -19.47 36.02 -22.80
CA GLN A 14 -20.91 36.32 -22.87
C GLN A 14 -21.75 35.43 -21.93
N MET A 15 -21.32 34.19 -21.64
CA MET A 15 -21.99 33.35 -20.62
C MET A 15 -21.68 33.80 -19.18
N CYS A 16 -20.51 34.40 -18.92
CA CYS A 16 -20.14 34.84 -17.57
C CYS A 16 -20.90 36.09 -17.08
N ARG A 17 -21.51 36.88 -17.98
CA ARG A 17 -22.34 38.05 -17.61
C ARG A 17 -23.74 37.67 -17.11
N ILE A 18 -24.31 36.54 -17.54
CA ILE A 18 -25.68 36.13 -17.20
C ILE A 18 -25.77 35.51 -15.79
N LEU A 19 -24.66 34.95 -15.28
CA LEU A 19 -24.63 34.31 -13.95
C LEU A 19 -24.11 35.23 -12.82
N GLY A 20 -23.66 36.45 -13.11
CA GLY A 20 -23.21 37.40 -12.08
C GLY A 20 -22.00 36.93 -11.25
N ILE A 21 -21.10 36.12 -11.83
CA ILE A 21 -19.98 35.49 -11.08
C ILE A 21 -18.62 36.20 -11.30
N CYS A 22 -18.50 37.17 -12.20
CA CYS A 22 -17.18 37.76 -12.51
C CYS A 22 -17.14 39.28 -12.36
N THR A 23 -16.57 39.76 -11.25
CA THR A 23 -15.91 41.07 -11.23
C THR A 23 -14.53 40.93 -11.87
N ILE A 24 -14.36 41.54 -13.04
CA ILE A 24 -13.11 41.55 -13.79
C ILE A 24 -12.19 42.58 -13.14
N SER A 25 -11.08 42.13 -12.55
CA SER A 25 -9.92 42.96 -12.25
C SER A 25 -8.72 42.40 -13.01
N GLU A 26 -8.27 43.15 -14.00
CA GLU A 26 -7.11 42.88 -14.84
C GLU A 26 -5.83 42.97 -14.01
N LYS A 27 -5.39 41.86 -13.44
CA LYS A 27 -3.99 41.61 -13.03
C LYS A 27 -3.85 40.14 -12.62
N LYS A 28 -3.30 39.31 -13.53
CA LYS A 28 -2.89 37.91 -13.31
C LYS A 28 -3.86 37.09 -12.44
N SER A 29 -5.10 36.94 -12.89
CA SER A 29 -6.12 36.17 -12.19
C SER A 29 -5.89 34.66 -12.37
N ILE A 30 -5.14 34.07 -11.44
CA ILE A 30 -5.24 32.64 -11.15
C ILE A 30 -6.69 32.40 -10.73
N PHE A 31 -7.50 31.82 -11.61
CA PHE A 31 -8.87 31.40 -11.27
C PHE A 31 -8.78 30.27 -10.23
N PHE A 32 -8.86 30.63 -8.95
CA PHE A 32 -9.02 29.64 -7.90
C PHE A 32 -10.45 29.12 -7.93
N PHE A 33 -10.64 27.97 -8.59
CA PHE A 33 -11.90 27.24 -8.59
C PHE A 33 -12.20 26.76 -7.15
N HIS A 34 -13.03 27.50 -6.42
CA HIS A 34 -13.44 27.16 -5.06
C HIS A 34 -14.77 26.40 -5.09
N PRO A 35 -14.82 25.15 -4.59
CA PRO A 35 -16.07 24.40 -4.51
C PRO A 35 -17.12 25.17 -3.66
N PRO A 36 -18.41 25.08 -3.99
CA PRO A 36 -19.48 25.76 -3.25
C PRO A 36 -19.46 25.33 -1.77
N GLY A 37 -19.66 26.28 -0.85
CA GLY A 37 -19.71 26.04 0.61
C GLY A 37 -18.53 26.55 1.45
N LYS A 38 -17.46 27.07 0.82
CA LYS A 38 -16.33 27.70 1.53
C LYS A 38 -16.50 29.21 1.63
N CYS A 39 -16.09 29.80 2.76
CA CYS A 39 -16.06 31.26 2.93
C CYS A 39 -15.07 31.90 1.94
N ARG A 40 -15.45 33.03 1.32
CA ARG A 40 -14.68 33.73 0.26
C ARG A 40 -14.20 35.13 0.65
N GLY A 41 -14.47 35.56 1.89
CA GLY A 41 -14.08 36.90 2.35
C GLY A 41 -12.58 37.03 2.63
N LEU A 42 -12.03 38.23 2.41
CA LEU A 42 -10.59 38.53 2.59
C LEU A 42 -10.06 38.20 4.01
N ARG A 43 -10.91 38.31 5.05
CA ARG A 43 -10.55 38.02 6.45
C ARG A 43 -10.89 36.60 6.93
N THR A 44 -11.16 35.66 6.01
CA THR A 44 -11.66 34.30 6.36
C THR A 44 -10.57 33.21 6.43
N ALA A 45 -9.30 33.58 6.29
CA ALA A 45 -8.16 32.65 6.24
C ALA A 45 -8.07 31.69 7.44
N ARG A 46 -8.34 32.17 8.66
CA ARG A 46 -8.31 31.34 9.88
C ARG A 46 -9.29 30.17 9.82
N LYS A 47 -10.52 30.44 9.37
CA LYS A 47 -11.59 29.45 9.22
C LYS A 47 -11.23 28.41 8.16
N LEU A 48 -10.70 28.85 7.02
CA LEU A 48 -10.26 27.95 5.95
C LEU A 48 -9.12 27.02 6.39
N ARG A 49 -8.15 27.54 7.17
CA ARG A 49 -7.05 26.75 7.72
C ARG A 49 -7.53 25.66 8.69
N ASN A 50 -8.42 26.03 9.61
CA ASN A 50 -8.96 25.08 10.60
C ASN A 50 -9.81 24.01 9.91
N HIS A 51 -10.68 24.42 8.98
CA HIS A 51 -11.46 23.49 8.17
C HIS A 51 -10.57 22.52 7.39
N ARG A 52 -9.49 23.00 6.74
CA ARG A 52 -8.56 22.10 6.04
C ARG A 52 -7.87 21.13 7.00
N ARG A 53 -7.52 21.57 8.22
CA ARG A 53 -6.90 20.73 9.25
C ARG A 53 -7.83 19.58 9.65
N GLU A 54 -9.11 19.88 9.90
CA GLU A 54 -10.15 18.89 10.20
C GLU A 54 -10.33 17.92 9.03
N GLN A 55 -10.49 18.44 7.81
CA GLN A 55 -10.67 17.62 6.62
C GLN A 55 -9.47 16.72 6.33
N LYS A 56 -8.25 17.13 6.71
CA LYS A 56 -7.05 16.31 6.54
C LYS A 56 -7.09 15.01 7.35
N TRP A 57 -7.81 14.99 8.47
CA TRP A 57 -7.98 13.78 9.28
C TRP A 57 -8.90 12.73 8.65
N HIS A 58 -9.76 13.12 7.70
CA HIS A 58 -10.55 12.17 6.91
C HIS A 58 -9.68 11.45 5.85
N ASP A 59 -8.52 11.99 5.48
CA ASP A 59 -7.56 11.28 4.64
C ASP A 59 -6.92 10.13 5.44
N LYS A 60 -7.21 8.91 5.00
CA LYS A 60 -6.70 7.67 5.60
C LYS A 60 -5.17 7.59 5.60
N GLN A 61 -4.49 8.14 4.60
CA GLN A 61 -3.03 8.13 4.55
C GLN A 61 -2.46 9.06 5.62
N TYR A 62 -3.00 10.26 5.72
CA TYR A 62 -2.62 11.24 6.74
C TYR A 62 -2.84 10.68 8.15
N LYS A 63 -4.04 10.13 8.41
CA LYS A 63 -4.38 9.52 9.71
C LYS A 63 -3.40 8.39 10.09
N LYS A 64 -3.09 7.48 9.16
CA LYS A 64 -2.15 6.37 9.41
C LYS A 64 -0.72 6.83 9.70
N ALA A 65 -0.27 7.89 9.03
CA ALA A 65 1.06 8.45 9.25
C ALA A 65 1.16 9.11 10.64
N HIS A 66 0.17 9.92 11.03
CA HIS A 66 0.20 10.67 12.29
C HIS A 66 -0.05 9.79 13.52
N LEU A 67 -0.85 8.74 13.39
CA LEU A 67 -1.08 7.79 14.49
C LEU A 67 0.09 6.81 14.70
N GLY A 68 1.09 6.80 13.80
CA GLY A 68 2.21 5.85 13.89
C GLY A 68 1.78 4.38 13.75
N THR A 69 0.66 4.11 13.09
CA THR A 69 0.08 2.76 12.97
C THR A 69 1.06 1.77 12.34
N ALA A 70 1.93 2.25 11.46
CA ALA A 70 2.94 1.42 10.79
C ALA A 70 3.98 0.83 11.76
N LEU A 71 4.28 1.49 12.88
CA LEU A 71 5.24 1.02 13.87
C LEU A 71 4.57 0.07 14.87
N LYS A 72 3.38 0.43 15.35
CA LYS A 72 2.67 -0.31 16.40
C LYS A 72 2.00 -1.59 15.89
N ALA A 73 1.27 -1.50 14.77
CA ALA A 73 0.39 -2.57 14.31
C ALA A 73 1.05 -3.52 13.28
N ASN A 74 2.12 -3.09 12.60
CA ASN A 74 2.77 -3.92 11.60
C ASN A 74 3.69 -4.95 12.28
N PRO A 75 3.60 -6.25 11.95
CA PRO A 75 4.53 -7.25 12.48
C PRO A 75 5.99 -6.99 12.09
N PHE A 76 6.27 -6.26 11.00
CA PHE A 76 7.62 -5.89 10.59
C PHE A 76 8.15 -4.60 11.25
N GLY A 77 7.35 -3.90 12.07
CA GLY A 77 7.79 -2.68 12.75
C GLY A 77 8.21 -1.55 11.79
N GLY A 78 7.62 -1.49 10.60
CA GLY A 78 7.98 -0.49 9.57
C GLY A 78 9.10 -0.91 8.61
N ALA A 79 9.79 -2.02 8.86
CA ALA A 79 10.76 -2.57 7.92
C ALA A 79 10.09 -3.16 6.68
N SER A 80 10.82 -3.17 5.56
CA SER A 80 10.36 -3.77 4.31
C SER A 80 10.35 -5.30 4.38
N HIS A 81 11.36 -5.89 5.04
CA HIS A 81 11.60 -7.34 5.13
C HIS A 81 11.92 -7.71 6.59
N ALA A 82 11.67 -8.97 6.95
CA ALA A 82 12.00 -9.50 8.26
C ALA A 82 12.53 -10.93 8.15
N LYS A 83 13.52 -11.26 8.98
CA LYS A 83 14.00 -12.63 9.16
C LYS A 83 13.11 -13.34 10.17
N GLY A 84 12.84 -14.62 9.92
CA GLY A 84 12.08 -15.48 10.82
C GLY A 84 12.52 -16.93 10.73
N ILE A 85 12.05 -17.71 11.69
CA ILE A 85 12.26 -19.16 11.79
C ILE A 85 10.96 -19.86 11.40
N VAL A 86 11.05 -20.91 10.59
CA VAL A 86 9.91 -21.73 10.20
C VAL A 86 9.49 -22.62 11.37
N LEU A 87 8.19 -22.61 11.68
CA LEU A 87 7.61 -23.50 12.67
C LEU A 87 7.02 -24.75 12.02
N GLU A 88 6.07 -24.56 11.10
CA GLU A 88 5.32 -25.65 10.47
C GLU A 88 4.89 -25.28 9.04
N LYS A 89 4.67 -26.30 8.22
CA LYS A 89 4.13 -26.17 6.86
C LYS A 89 2.60 -26.21 6.92
N VAL A 90 1.92 -25.22 6.31
CA VAL A 90 0.46 -25.10 6.35
C VAL A 90 -0.11 -25.02 4.94
N GLY A 91 -1.13 -25.84 4.67
CA GLY A 91 -1.99 -25.68 3.49
C GLY A 91 -3.14 -24.72 3.80
N VAL A 92 -3.25 -23.62 3.06
CA VAL A 92 -4.39 -22.70 3.18
C VAL A 92 -5.32 -22.90 1.98
N GLU A 93 -6.59 -23.13 2.24
CA GLU A 93 -7.61 -23.23 1.19
C GLU A 93 -7.82 -21.88 0.50
N ALA A 94 -7.99 -21.91 -0.82
CA ALA A 94 -8.32 -20.75 -1.60
C ALA A 94 -9.76 -20.26 -1.31
N LYS A 95 -9.98 -18.96 -1.47
CA LYS A 95 -11.34 -18.40 -1.46
C LYS A 95 -12.11 -18.87 -2.69
N GLN A 96 -13.40 -19.13 -2.49
CA GLN A 96 -14.38 -19.31 -3.57
C GLN A 96 -14.26 -18.13 -4.56
N PRO A 97 -14.28 -18.34 -5.90
CA PRO A 97 -14.75 -19.52 -6.66
C PRO A 97 -13.70 -20.60 -6.94
N ASN A 98 -12.47 -20.46 -6.44
CA ASN A 98 -11.38 -21.39 -6.77
C ASN A 98 -11.29 -22.52 -5.73
N SER A 99 -10.91 -23.72 -6.19
CA SER A 99 -10.63 -24.90 -5.35
C SER A 99 -9.16 -25.28 -5.44
N ALA A 100 -8.33 -24.70 -4.57
CA ALA A 100 -6.90 -25.02 -4.52
C ALA A 100 -6.35 -24.90 -3.10
N ILE A 101 -5.35 -25.73 -2.78
CA ILE A 101 -4.59 -25.63 -1.52
C ILE A 101 -3.30 -24.87 -1.78
N ARG A 102 -3.20 -23.67 -1.22
CA ARG A 102 -2.04 -22.79 -1.35
C ARG A 102 -1.00 -23.16 -0.30
N LYS A 103 0.20 -23.49 -0.74
CA LYS A 103 1.32 -23.89 0.13
C LYS A 103 1.86 -22.67 0.88
N CYS A 104 1.72 -22.69 2.19
CA CYS A 104 2.14 -21.64 3.10
C CYS A 104 3.01 -22.22 4.21
N VAL A 105 3.67 -21.33 4.94
CA VAL A 105 4.54 -21.68 6.06
C VAL A 105 4.24 -20.74 7.21
N ARG A 106 4.24 -21.26 8.43
CA ARG A 106 4.14 -20.48 9.65
C ARG A 106 5.54 -20.08 10.08
N VAL A 107 5.74 -18.78 10.24
CA VAL A 107 7.05 -18.21 10.53
C VAL A 107 6.97 -17.40 11.81
N GLN A 108 7.91 -17.60 12.72
CA GLN A 108 8.10 -16.75 13.88
C GLN A 108 9.19 -15.71 13.56
N LEU A 109 8.88 -14.43 13.70
CA LEU A 109 9.85 -13.36 13.47
C LEU A 109 10.86 -13.32 14.62
N ILE A 110 12.16 -13.30 14.29
CA ILE A 110 13.23 -13.27 15.30
C ILE A 110 13.19 -11.96 16.10
N LYS A 111 12.93 -10.83 15.44
CA LYS A 111 12.95 -9.50 16.07
C LYS A 111 11.86 -9.29 17.11
N ASN A 112 10.67 -9.86 16.87
CA ASN A 112 9.45 -9.50 17.60
C ASN A 112 8.77 -10.71 18.26
N GLY A 113 9.23 -11.94 17.99
CA GLY A 113 8.58 -13.18 18.43
C GLY A 113 7.19 -13.44 17.82
N LYS A 114 6.67 -12.54 16.97
CA LYS A 114 5.33 -12.63 16.39
C LYS A 114 5.26 -13.75 15.34
N LYS A 115 4.20 -14.56 15.44
CA LYS A 115 3.89 -15.63 14.47
C LYS A 115 3.12 -15.06 13.28
N ILE A 116 3.55 -15.37 12.06
CA ILE A 116 2.95 -14.91 10.81
C ILE A 116 2.77 -16.09 9.84
N THR A 117 1.88 -15.95 8.85
CA THR A 117 1.81 -16.84 7.67
C THR A 117 2.58 -16.18 6.54
N ALA A 118 3.45 -16.95 5.91
CA ALA A 118 4.09 -16.58 4.66
C ALA A 118 3.70 -17.58 3.56
N PHE A 119 3.37 -17.07 2.38
CA PHE A 119 3.17 -17.88 1.18
C PHE A 119 4.50 -18.28 0.58
N VAL A 120 4.59 -19.50 0.07
CA VAL A 120 5.75 -19.98 -0.68
C VAL A 120 5.45 -19.81 -2.17
N PRO A 121 6.19 -18.96 -2.90
CA PRO A 121 5.97 -18.77 -4.33
C PRO A 121 6.55 -19.93 -5.16
N ASN A 122 5.93 -20.14 -6.33
CA ASN A 122 6.27 -21.19 -7.33
C ASN A 122 6.00 -22.62 -6.87
N ASP A 123 5.86 -23.51 -7.84
CA ASP A 123 5.57 -24.93 -7.60
C ASP A 123 6.80 -25.68 -7.07
N GLY A 124 6.57 -26.67 -6.21
CA GLY A 124 7.64 -27.50 -5.62
C GLY A 124 8.54 -26.79 -4.61
N CYS A 125 8.45 -25.47 -4.45
CA CYS A 125 9.31 -24.73 -3.54
C CYS A 125 9.11 -25.05 -2.04
N LEU A 126 8.03 -25.73 -1.68
CA LEU A 126 7.80 -26.22 -0.32
C LEU A 126 8.80 -27.32 0.09
N ASN A 127 9.38 -28.04 -0.88
CA ASN A 127 10.34 -29.11 -0.63
C ASN A 127 11.69 -28.55 -0.16
N PHE A 128 12.03 -27.31 -0.52
CA PHE A 128 13.28 -26.68 -0.12
C PHE A 128 13.25 -26.06 1.28
N ILE A 129 12.08 -26.03 1.93
CA ILE A 129 11.91 -25.43 3.26
C ILE A 129 11.72 -26.56 4.25
N GLU A 130 12.50 -26.57 5.31
CA GLU A 130 12.38 -27.50 6.44
C GLU A 130 11.91 -26.75 7.68
N GLU A 131 11.55 -27.51 8.71
CA GLU A 131 11.23 -26.94 10.02
C GLU A 131 12.51 -26.35 10.63
N ASN A 132 12.36 -25.27 11.40
CA ASN A 132 13.46 -24.52 12.02
C ASN A 132 14.43 -23.81 11.06
N ASP A 133 14.17 -23.85 9.75
CA ASP A 133 14.96 -23.08 8.78
C ASP A 133 14.82 -21.57 8.99
N GLU A 134 15.93 -20.85 8.76
CA GLU A 134 15.89 -19.39 8.65
C GLU A 134 15.35 -18.94 7.30
N VAL A 135 14.32 -18.09 7.33
CA VAL A 135 13.68 -17.54 6.14
C VAL A 135 13.65 -16.02 6.16
N LEU A 136 13.81 -15.42 4.98
CA LEU A 136 13.58 -14.00 4.76
C LEU A 136 12.18 -13.80 4.19
N VAL A 137 11.37 -13.03 4.91
CA VAL A 137 9.97 -12.77 4.58
C VAL A 137 9.82 -11.32 4.10
N ALA A 138 9.01 -11.14 3.06
CA ALA A 138 8.64 -9.83 2.53
C ALA A 138 7.12 -9.68 2.40
N GLY A 139 6.65 -8.43 2.32
CA GLY A 139 5.24 -8.14 2.03
C GLY A 139 4.87 -8.48 0.58
N PHE A 140 3.60 -8.79 0.35
CA PHE A 140 3.07 -9.06 -0.99
C PHE A 140 2.80 -7.80 -1.85
N GLY A 141 3.02 -6.59 -1.32
CA GLY A 141 2.89 -5.32 -2.06
C GLY A 141 1.57 -4.56 -1.89
N ARG A 142 0.47 -5.19 -1.44
CA ARG A 142 -0.83 -4.50 -1.26
C ARG A 142 -0.95 -3.73 0.08
N LYS A 143 0.02 -2.86 0.41
CA LYS A 143 0.03 -2.00 1.63
C LYS A 143 -0.43 -2.73 2.93
N GLY A 144 -0.06 -4.01 3.07
CA GLY A 144 -0.43 -4.83 4.22
C GLY A 144 -1.81 -5.51 4.11
N HIS A 145 -2.37 -5.67 2.93
CA HIS A 145 -3.55 -6.50 2.69
C HIS A 145 -3.14 -7.86 2.12
N ALA A 146 -4.00 -8.86 2.33
CA ALA A 146 -3.85 -10.16 1.67
C ALA A 146 -4.02 -10.01 0.15
N VAL A 147 -3.39 -10.91 -0.59
CA VAL A 147 -3.31 -10.85 -2.06
C VAL A 147 -3.97 -12.07 -2.68
N GLY A 148 -4.70 -11.82 -3.77
CA GLY A 148 -5.37 -12.86 -4.54
C GLY A 148 -6.47 -13.56 -3.76
N ASP A 149 -6.56 -14.86 -4.00
CA ASP A 149 -7.49 -15.82 -3.42
C ASP A 149 -7.06 -16.34 -2.04
N ILE A 150 -5.89 -15.94 -1.52
CA ILE A 150 -5.34 -16.49 -0.28
C ILE A 150 -5.89 -15.71 0.93
N PRO A 151 -6.71 -16.33 1.80
CA PRO A 151 -7.22 -15.66 3.00
C PRO A 151 -6.11 -15.49 4.04
N GLY A 152 -6.07 -14.33 4.70
CA GLY A 152 -5.20 -14.09 5.87
C GLY A 152 -3.69 -14.01 5.61
N VAL A 153 -3.21 -14.37 4.41
CA VAL A 153 -1.78 -14.36 4.09
C VAL A 153 -1.38 -13.02 3.47
N ARG A 154 -0.50 -12.29 4.18
CA ARG A 154 -0.05 -10.92 3.82
C ARG A 154 1.40 -10.88 3.36
N PHE A 155 2.13 -11.97 3.59
CA PHE A 155 3.58 -12.06 3.41
C PHE A 155 3.97 -13.24 2.54
N LYS A 156 5.12 -13.15 1.90
CA LYS A 156 5.71 -14.21 1.07
C LYS A 156 7.15 -14.48 1.49
N VAL A 157 7.61 -15.70 1.27
CA VAL A 157 9.02 -16.08 1.45
C VAL A 157 9.84 -15.63 0.24
N VAL A 158 11.04 -15.11 0.49
CA VAL A 158 11.98 -14.64 -0.55
C VAL A 158 13.27 -15.44 -0.55
N LYS A 159 13.81 -15.72 0.64
CA LYS A 159 15.05 -16.48 0.83
C LYS A 159 14.87 -17.56 1.90
N VAL A 160 15.62 -18.64 1.78
CA VAL A 160 15.72 -19.75 2.72
C VAL A 160 17.21 -20.04 2.91
N ALA A 161 17.68 -20.23 4.14
CA ALA A 161 19.08 -20.52 4.45
C ALA A 161 20.08 -19.56 3.74
N ASN A 162 19.77 -18.26 3.74
CA ASN A 162 20.51 -17.19 3.03
C ASN A 162 20.57 -17.28 1.50
N VAL A 163 20.00 -18.32 0.88
CA VAL A 163 19.86 -18.46 -0.58
C VAL A 163 18.49 -17.98 -1.04
N SER A 164 18.42 -17.32 -2.19
CA SER A 164 17.13 -16.91 -2.77
C SER A 164 16.33 -18.11 -3.27
N LEU A 165 15.04 -18.17 -2.95
CA LEU A 165 14.14 -19.23 -3.43
C LEU A 165 14.11 -19.34 -4.95
N LEU A 166 14.17 -18.20 -5.66
CA LEU A 166 14.17 -18.19 -7.12
C LEU A 166 15.43 -18.85 -7.71
N ALA A 167 16.58 -18.72 -7.04
CA ALA A 167 17.81 -19.38 -7.49
C ALA A 167 17.78 -20.89 -7.24
N LEU A 168 17.20 -21.33 -6.10
CA LEU A 168 16.97 -22.75 -5.81
C LEU A 168 15.99 -23.36 -6.82
N TYR A 169 14.88 -22.67 -7.09
CA TYR A 169 13.87 -23.11 -8.07
C TYR A 169 14.45 -23.27 -9.48
N LYS A 170 15.33 -22.36 -9.90
CA LYS A 170 16.00 -22.43 -11.21
C LYS A 170 17.22 -23.36 -11.22
N GLY A 171 17.58 -23.99 -10.09
CA GLY A 171 18.78 -24.82 -9.98
C GLY A 171 20.11 -24.06 -10.15
N LYS A 172 20.11 -22.73 -10.03
CA LYS A 172 21.34 -21.91 -10.18
C LYS A 172 22.25 -21.98 -8.97
N LYS A 173 21.68 -22.32 -7.81
CA LYS A 173 22.37 -22.48 -6.54
C LYS A 173 21.78 -23.71 -5.87
N GLU A 174 22.63 -24.43 -5.17
CA GLU A 174 22.20 -25.53 -4.31
C GLU A 174 21.95 -25.01 -2.88
N ARG A 175 21.18 -25.79 -2.12
CA ARG A 175 20.99 -25.53 -0.69
C ARG A 175 22.34 -25.73 0.01
N PRO A 176 22.82 -24.76 0.81
CA PRO A 176 24.02 -24.96 1.59
C PRO A 176 23.78 -26.14 2.54
N ARG A 177 24.71 -27.10 2.55
CA ARG A 177 24.70 -28.16 3.55
C ARG A 177 25.06 -27.57 4.91
N SER A 178 24.23 -27.87 5.90
CA SER A 178 24.50 -27.61 7.32
C SER A 178 25.65 -28.47 7.82
#